data_AF-A0A2P0QLG9-F1
#
_entry.id   AF-A0A2P0QLG9-F1
#
_cell.length_a   1.000
_cell.length_b   1.000
_cell.length_c   1.000
_cell.angle_alpha   90.00
_cell.angle_beta   90.00
_cell.angle_gamma   90.00
#
_symmetry.space_group_name_H-M   'P 1'
#
loop_
_entity.id
_entity.type
_entity.pdbx_description
1 polymer ?
#
loop_
_entity_poly.entity_id
_entity_poly.type
_entity_poly.pdbx_seq_one_letter_code
_entity_poly.pdbx_strand_id
1 'polypeptide(L)' 'FAIALFLVNAVLTAYNITGTIEGPHDPKFKRWPRAIVASAVASALCGLVAILIVTI' A
#
# COMPACT_ATOMS: atom_id res chain seq x y z
N PHE A 1 -4.57 1.34 15.30
CA PHE A 1 -4.44 0.44 14.14
C PHE A 1 -4.76 1.14 12.82
N ALA A 2 -5.95 1.75 12.66
CA ALA A 2 -6.36 2.39 11.40
C ALA A 2 -5.39 3.46 10.85
N ILE A 3 -4.96 4.41 11.70
CA ILE A 3 -4.01 5.46 11.28
C ILE A 3 -2.66 4.86 10.83
N ALA A 4 -2.17 3.84 11.54
CA ALA A 4 -0.92 3.16 11.18
C ALA A 4 -1.05 2.42 9.84
N LEU A 5 -2.15 1.70 9.61
CA LEU A 5 -2.40 1.04 8.31
C LEU A 5 -2.53 2.04 7.17
N PHE A 6 -3.21 3.16 7.42
CA PHE A 6 -3.30 4.25 6.46
C PHE A 6 -1.91 4.76 6.09
N LEU A 7 -1.05 5.03 7.08
CA LEU A 7 0.32 5.51 6.84
C LEU A 7 1.15 4.50 6.04
N VAL A 8 1.08 3.20 6.38
CA VAL A 8 1.81 2.14 5.68
C VAL A 8 1.42 2.08 4.21
N ASN A 9 0.12 2.07 3.91
CA ASN A 9 -0.37 2.01 2.53
C ASN A 9 -0.06 3.29 1.75
N ALA A 10 -0.13 4.46 2.39
CA ALA A 10 0.23 5.74 1.77
C ALA A 10 1.70 5.76 1.35
N VAL A 11 2.60 5.33 2.24
CA VAL A 11 4.04 5.27 1.98
C VAL A 11 4.38 4.25 0.88
N LEU A 12 3.81 3.04 0.94
CA LEU A 12 4.01 2.01 -0.08
C LEU A 12 3.51 2.43 -1.46
N THR A 13 2.37 3.12 -1.51
CA THR A 13 1.81 3.63 -2.76
C THR A 13 2.70 4.72 -3.35
N ALA A 14 3.19 5.65 -2.52
CA ALA A 14 4.08 6.72 -2.94
C ALA A 14 5.39 6.18 -3.55
N TYR A 15 5.99 5.14 -2.96
CA TYR A 15 7.19 4.52 -3.51
C TYR A 15 6.95 3.76 -4.82
N ASN A 16 5.82 3.06 -4.95
CA ASN A 16 5.52 2.28 -6.15
C ASN A 16 5.16 3.15 -7.38
N ILE A 17 4.46 4.27 -7.18
CA ILE A 17 4.08 5.16 -8.29
C ILE A 17 5.21 6.13 -8.62
N THR A 18 6.04 6.50 -7.64
CA THR A 18 7.18 7.41 -7.81
C THR A 18 6.73 8.82 -8.23
N GLY A 19 5.90 9.45 -7.40
CA GLY A 19 5.41 10.81 -7.60
C GLY A 19 3.98 10.87 -8.16
N THR A 20 3.56 12.07 -8.58
CA THR A 20 2.21 12.32 -9.12
C THR A 20 2.10 11.78 -10.54
N ILE A 21 0.96 11.14 -10.85
CA ILE A 21 0.64 10.76 -12.22
C ILE A 21 0.06 11.99 -12.91
N GLU A 22 0.73 12.46 -13.96
CA GLU A 22 0.33 13.66 -14.72
C GLU A 22 -0.81 13.36 -15.70
N GLY A 23 -0.92 12.12 -16.15
CA GLY A 23 -2.00 11.65 -17.00
C GLY A 23 -1.81 10.21 -17.49
N PRO A 24 -2.74 9.68 -18.29
CA PRO A 24 -2.70 8.30 -18.79
C PRO A 24 -1.51 7.98 -19.71
N HIS A 25 -0.86 9.01 -20.27
CA HIS A 25 0.31 8.86 -21.13
C HIS A 25 1.63 8.73 -20.36
N ASP A 26 1.64 9.07 -19.06
CA ASP A 26 2.83 8.95 -18.23
C ASP A 26 3.14 7.46 -17.98
N PRO A 27 4.37 6.96 -18.21
CA PRO A 27 4.74 5.59 -17.88
C PRO A 27 4.49 5.22 -16.41
N LYS A 28 4.36 6.20 -15.50
CA LYS A 28 3.92 5.99 -14.11
C LYS A 28 2.51 5.42 -14.01
N PHE A 29 1.61 5.70 -14.96
CA PHE A 29 0.25 5.16 -14.93
C PHE A 29 0.29 3.63 -14.89
N LYS A 30 1.14 2.96 -15.68
CA LYS A 30 1.27 1.47 -15.64
C LYS A 30 1.70 0.89 -14.28
N ARG A 31 2.20 1.70 -13.35
CA ARG A 31 2.68 1.26 -12.03
C ARG A 31 1.56 1.21 -10.98
N TRP A 32 0.41 1.84 -11.24
CA TRP A 32 -0.74 1.86 -10.33
C TRP A 32 -1.25 0.47 -9.88
N PRO A 33 -1.29 -0.59 -10.73
CA PRO A 33 -1.80 -1.89 -10.30
C PRO A 33 -0.82 -2.59 -9.36
N ARG A 34 0.50 -2.38 -9.57
CA ARG A 34 1.54 -2.89 -8.68
C ARG A 34 1.42 -2.26 -7.29
N ALA A 35 1.11 -0.96 -7.21
CA ALA A 35 0.89 -0.28 -5.94
C ALA A 35 -0.31 -0.86 -5.17
N ILE A 36 -1.40 -1.21 -5.86
CA ILE A 36 -2.57 -1.86 -5.25
C ILE A 36 -2.19 -3.21 -4.65
N VAL A 37 -1.47 -4.06 -5.42
CA VAL A 37 -1.04 -5.38 -4.95
C VAL A 37 -0.13 -5.25 -3.73
N ALA A 38 0.83 -4.32 -3.74
CA ALA A 38 1.72 -4.08 -2.61
C ALA A 38 0.94 -3.67 -1.33
N SER A 39 -0.01 -2.74 -1.45
CA SER A 39 -0.84 -2.29 -0.32
C SER A 39 -1.77 -3.39 0.20
N ALA A 40 -2.30 -4.24 -0.68
CA ALA A 40 -3.12 -5.38 -0.28
C ALA A 40 -2.31 -6.39 0.56
N VAL A 41 -1.10 -6.74 0.11
CA VAL A 41 -0.20 -7.65 0.84
C VAL A 41 0.20 -7.06 2.19
N ALA A 42 0.57 -5.78 2.23
CA ALA A 42 0.95 -5.11 3.48
C ALA A 42 -0.20 -5.06 4.49
N SER A 43 -1.42 -4.80 4.02
CA SER A 43 -2.62 -4.78 4.86
C SER A 43 -2.96 -6.17 5.40
N ALA A 44 -2.84 -7.22 4.57
CA ALA A 44 -3.03 -8.61 5.00
C ALA A 44 -2.02 -9.03 6.07
N LEU A 45 -0.73 -8.69 5.89
CA LEU A 45 0.31 -8.97 6.87
C LEU A 45 0.08 -8.22 8.18
N CYS A 46 -0.24 -6.93 8.14
CA CYS A 46 -0.54 -6.18 9.36
C CYS A 46 -1.79 -6.71 10.07
N GLY A 47 -2.81 -7.13 9.32
CA GLY A 47 -4.00 -7.78 9.87
C GLY A 47 -3.68 -9.11 10.55
N LEU A 48 -2.86 -9.95 9.93
CA LEU A 48 -2.40 -11.21 10.50
C LEU A 48 -1.61 -10.99 11.80
N VAL A 49 -0.66 -10.05 11.80
CA VAL A 49 0.11 -9.69 13.00
C VAL A 49 -0.81 -9.16 14.11
N ALA A 50 -1.80 -8.33 13.78
CA ALA A 50 -2.75 -7.84 14.76
C ALA A 50 -3.57 -8.96 15.40
N ILE A 51 -4.01 -9.95 14.61
CA ILE A 51 -4.71 -11.13 15.12
C ILE A 51 -3.79 -11.91 16.06
N LEU A 52 -2.57 -12.23 15.63
CA LEU A 52 -1.61 -12.99 16.44
C LEU A 52 -1.35 -12.33 17.79
N ILE A 53 -1.15 -11.01 17.83
CA ILE A 53 -0.95 -10.25 19.07
C ILE A 53 -2.17 -10.34 19.99
N VAL A 54 -3.38 -10.34 19.46
CA VAL A 54 -4.61 -10.40 20.26
C VAL A 54 -4.90 -11.82 20.76
N THR A 55 -4.50 -12.85 20.01
CA THR A 55 -4.82 -14.25 20.32
C THR A 55 -3.79 -14.98 21.19
N ILE A 56 -2.61 -14.37 21.41
CA ILE A 56 -1.54 -14.88 22.28
C ILE A 56 -1.66 -14.18 23.64
#